data_AF-A0A428Y8E5-F1
#
_entry.id   AF-A0A428Y8E5-F1
#
_cell.length_a   1.000
_cell.length_b   1.000
_cell.length_c   1.000
_cell.angle_alpha   90.00
_cell.angle_beta   90.00
_cell.angle_gamma   90.00
#
_symmetry.space_group_name_H-M   'P 1'
#
loop_
_entity.id
_entity.type
_entity.pdbx_description
1 polymer ?
#
loop_
_entity_poly.entity_id
_entity_poly.type
_entity_poly.pdbx_seq_one_letter_code
_entity_poly.pdbx_strand_id
1 'polypeptide(L)'
;MVAFDGHETEAGVSFAALHQILHLLTQHVPGQLSEPARELAQALEQGTVGGLALRATVLRLFRQAARDSPLLFAVDDAHWLDEPSLEVLVFVVRRVRSDRIGLLFAYCDEGRGGKAISGVPAHRLGPLDEQASREVLQTTGAAVSVCAVLVESAKGNPRALIDLATSLTPDQIRGDQPAPRPFPRRVACAARIRTDWAGYRPRRGGWCCWQPPTTRQT
;
A
#
# COMPACT_ATOMS: atom_id res chain seq x y z
N MET A 1 13.40 5.12 -1.17
CA MET A 1 12.03 4.59 -1.37
C MET A 1 11.18 5.75 -1.82
N VAL A 2 10.37 5.56 -2.86
CA VAL A 2 9.40 6.55 -3.36
C VAL A 2 8.02 6.02 -2.99
N ALA A 3 7.22 6.81 -2.29
CA ALA A 3 5.88 6.41 -1.86
C ALA A 3 4.86 7.47 -2.28
N PHE A 4 3.69 7.02 -2.76
CA PHE A 4 2.57 7.88 -3.11
C PHE A 4 1.24 7.10 -3.05
N ASP A 5 0.14 7.81 -2.95
CA ASP A 5 -1.22 7.30 -2.91
C ASP A 5 -2.01 7.69 -4.16
N GLY A 6 -2.84 6.75 -4.65
CA GLY A 6 -3.85 7.06 -5.66
C GLY A 6 -4.90 8.02 -5.11
N HIS A 7 -5.48 8.83 -5.98
CA HIS A 7 -6.54 9.77 -5.63
C HIS A 7 -7.74 9.57 -6.56
N GLU A 8 -8.94 9.41 -6.01
CA GLU A 8 -10.16 9.13 -6.79
C GLU A 8 -10.41 10.18 -7.89
N THR A 9 -10.11 11.45 -7.60
CA THR A 9 -10.27 12.56 -8.56
C THR A 9 -9.32 12.46 -9.76
N GLU A 10 -8.23 11.71 -9.64
CA GLU A 10 -7.22 11.53 -10.70
C GLU A 10 -7.37 10.22 -11.45
N ALA A 11 -8.24 9.30 -11.02
CA ALA A 11 -8.45 8.00 -11.65
C ALA A 11 -8.86 8.10 -13.14
N GLY A 12 -9.47 9.21 -13.54
CA GLY A 12 -9.85 9.51 -14.94
C GLY A 12 -8.82 10.32 -15.74
N VAL A 13 -7.74 10.79 -15.11
CA VAL A 13 -6.75 11.67 -15.73
C VAL A 13 -5.60 10.82 -16.26
N SER A 14 -5.54 10.66 -17.59
CA SER A 14 -4.52 9.82 -18.24
C SER A 14 -3.11 10.23 -17.81
N PHE A 15 -2.34 9.25 -17.34
CA PHE A 15 -0.94 9.39 -16.93
C PHE A 15 -0.67 10.26 -15.69
N ALA A 16 -1.69 10.59 -14.88
CA ALA A 16 -1.52 11.38 -13.66
C ALA A 16 -0.55 10.73 -12.67
N ALA A 17 -0.72 9.44 -12.40
CA ALA A 17 0.15 8.73 -11.46
C ALA A 17 1.59 8.64 -11.97
N LEU A 18 1.77 8.43 -13.29
CA LEU A 18 3.11 8.41 -13.89
C LEU A 18 3.78 9.78 -13.81
N HIS A 19 3.05 10.87 -14.04
CA HIS A 19 3.55 12.24 -13.87
C HIS A 19 4.03 12.48 -12.43
N GLN A 20 3.23 12.09 -11.43
CA GLN A 20 3.60 12.17 -10.03
C GLN A 20 4.87 11.36 -9.71
N ILE A 21 4.98 10.14 -10.23
CA ILE A 21 6.19 9.31 -10.06
C ILE A 21 7.43 9.99 -10.64
N LEU A 22 7.34 10.55 -11.85
CA LEU A 22 8.46 11.25 -12.48
C LEU A 22 8.91 12.43 -11.62
N HIS A 23 7.97 13.21 -11.10
CA HIS A 23 8.28 14.30 -10.18
C HIS A 23 9.02 13.79 -8.92
N LEU A 24 8.47 12.78 -8.24
CA LEU A 24 9.07 12.21 -7.04
C LEU A 24 10.46 11.61 -7.29
N LEU A 25 10.68 11.00 -8.46
CA LEU A 25 11.99 10.45 -8.83
C LEU A 25 13.05 11.53 -8.96
N THR A 26 12.71 12.68 -9.54
CA THR A 26 13.66 13.80 -9.66
C THR A 26 14.05 14.39 -8.30
N GLN A 27 13.15 14.34 -7.31
CA GLN A 27 13.44 14.78 -5.95
C GLN A 27 14.36 13.79 -5.21
N HIS A 28 14.17 12.49 -5.41
CA HIS A 28 14.91 11.44 -4.69
C HIS A 28 16.27 11.12 -5.31
N VAL A 29 16.41 11.27 -6.63
CA VAL A 29 17.64 11.01 -7.37
C VAL A 29 17.95 12.22 -8.26
N PRO A 30 18.36 13.35 -7.64
CA PRO A 30 18.63 14.58 -8.38
C PRO A 30 19.87 14.41 -9.29
N GLY A 31 19.87 15.15 -10.41
CA GLY A 31 21.00 15.18 -11.35
C GLY A 31 20.67 14.50 -12.67
N GLN A 32 21.29 13.35 -12.96
CA GLN A 32 21.24 12.71 -14.29
C GLN A 32 19.84 12.29 -14.75
N LEU A 33 18.86 12.22 -13.84
CA LEU A 33 17.47 11.89 -14.17
C LEU A 33 16.60 13.12 -14.42
N SER A 34 17.01 14.31 -14.01
CA SER A 34 16.17 15.51 -14.05
C SER A 34 15.76 15.88 -15.49
N GLU A 35 16.69 15.83 -16.44
CA GLU A 35 16.40 16.07 -17.86
C GLU A 35 15.49 14.96 -18.45
N PRO A 36 15.86 13.66 -18.42
CA PRO A 36 15.02 12.62 -19.03
C PRO A 36 13.62 12.50 -18.41
N ALA A 37 13.49 12.70 -17.09
CA ALA A 37 12.19 12.64 -16.42
C ALA A 37 11.28 13.80 -16.80
N ARG A 38 11.84 15.01 -16.93
CA ARG A 38 11.08 16.19 -17.39
C ARG A 38 10.69 16.09 -18.85
N GLU A 39 11.59 15.64 -19.73
CA GLU A 39 11.26 15.41 -21.15
C GLU A 39 10.11 14.43 -21.29
N LEU A 40 10.12 13.35 -20.50
CA LEU A 40 9.04 12.38 -20.50
C LEU A 40 7.72 12.97 -19.96
N ALA A 41 7.78 13.74 -18.87
CA ALA A 41 6.60 14.41 -18.32
C ALA A 41 5.98 15.37 -19.35
N GLN A 42 6.80 16.16 -20.03
CA GLN A 42 6.35 17.06 -21.10
C GLN A 42 5.75 16.29 -22.29
N ALA A 43 6.35 15.17 -22.68
CA ALA A 43 5.82 14.32 -23.75
C ALA A 43 4.46 13.69 -23.38
N LEU A 44 4.25 13.35 -22.10
CA LEU A 44 2.97 12.87 -21.58
C LEU A 44 1.91 13.98 -21.63
N GLU A 45 2.23 15.18 -21.15
CA GLU A 45 1.34 16.35 -21.16
C GLU A 45 0.92 16.74 -22.58
N GLN A 46 1.84 16.63 -23.55
CA GLN A 46 1.59 16.92 -24.97
C GLN A 46 0.96 15.74 -25.72
N GLY A 47 0.84 14.56 -25.11
CA GLY A 47 0.35 13.34 -25.77
C GLY A 47 1.22 12.85 -26.92
N THR A 48 2.51 13.20 -26.96
CA THR A 48 3.44 12.88 -28.06
C THR A 48 4.12 11.52 -27.88
N VAL A 49 3.93 10.87 -26.74
CA VAL A 49 4.49 9.55 -26.43
C VAL A 49 3.39 8.59 -25.95
N GLY A 50 3.48 7.33 -26.36
CA GLY A 50 2.52 6.30 -25.97
C GLY A 50 3.01 4.89 -26.28
N GLY A 51 2.12 3.91 -26.10
CA GLY A 51 2.38 2.52 -26.49
C GLY A 51 3.64 1.92 -25.86
N LEU A 52 4.40 1.17 -26.66
CA LEU A 52 5.63 0.51 -26.21
C LEU A 52 6.76 1.51 -25.94
N ALA A 53 6.83 2.61 -26.68
CA ALA A 53 7.87 3.63 -26.52
C ALA A 53 7.83 4.23 -25.12
N LEU A 54 6.64 4.65 -24.66
CA LEU A 54 6.44 5.14 -23.30
C LEU A 54 6.91 4.11 -22.26
N ARG A 55 6.41 2.87 -22.38
CA ARG A 55 6.72 1.77 -21.46
C ARG A 55 8.22 1.46 -21.37
N ALA A 56 8.91 1.45 -22.52
CA ALA A 56 10.34 1.22 -22.59
C ALA A 56 11.15 2.39 -21.99
N THR A 57 10.71 3.62 -22.23
CA THR A 57 11.36 4.83 -21.67
C THR A 57 11.24 4.85 -20.15
N VAL A 58 10.06 4.57 -19.59
CA VAL A 58 9.86 4.48 -18.12
C VAL A 58 10.74 3.38 -17.51
N LEU A 59 10.78 2.19 -18.12
CA LEU A 59 11.65 1.10 -17.66
C LEU A 59 13.13 1.51 -17.63
N ARG A 60 13.61 2.16 -18.70
CA ARG A 60 14.98 2.67 -18.77
C ARG A 60 15.25 3.72 -17.69
N LEU A 61 14.32 4.65 -17.48
CA LEU A 61 14.44 5.68 -16.46
C LEU A 61 14.54 5.07 -15.06
N PHE A 62 13.71 4.09 -14.75
CA PHE A 62 13.75 3.42 -13.44
C PHE A 62 15.06 2.65 -13.23
N ARG A 63 15.60 2.01 -14.28
CA ARG A 63 16.92 1.36 -14.24
C ARG A 63 18.04 2.34 -14.00
N GLN A 64 18.00 3.50 -14.66
CA GLN A 64 18.97 4.56 -14.43
C GLN A 64 18.87 5.08 -13.00
N ALA A 65 17.65 5.26 -12.48
CA ALA A 65 17.42 5.68 -11.10
C ALA A 65 17.94 4.67 -10.07
N ALA A 66 17.83 3.38 -10.38
CA ALA A 66 18.28 2.29 -9.50
C ALA A 66 19.77 1.91 -9.69
N ARG A 67 20.53 2.69 -10.48
CA ARG A 67 21.94 2.39 -10.79
C ARG A 67 22.81 2.39 -9.53
N ASP A 68 22.69 3.45 -8.73
CA ASP A 68 23.55 3.68 -7.58
C ASP A 68 22.97 3.12 -6.28
N SER A 69 21.63 3.02 -6.17
CA SER A 69 20.95 2.48 -5.00
C SER A 69 19.66 1.73 -5.36
N PRO A 70 19.25 0.71 -4.59
CA PRO A 70 17.98 0.03 -4.82
C PRO A 70 16.79 0.97 -4.68
N LEU A 71 15.82 0.82 -5.59
CA LEU A 71 14.63 1.65 -5.65
C LEU A 71 13.39 0.82 -5.33
N LEU A 72 12.61 1.27 -4.34
CA LEU A 72 11.31 0.71 -4.02
C LEU A 72 10.25 1.78 -4.25
N PHE A 73 9.26 1.47 -5.08
CA PHE A 73 8.02 2.22 -5.21
C PHE A 73 6.95 1.58 -4.35
N ALA A 74 6.34 2.34 -3.44
CA ALA A 74 5.19 1.91 -2.68
C ALA A 74 3.98 2.75 -3.10
N VAL A 75 2.97 2.09 -3.66
CA VAL A 75 1.75 2.71 -4.16
C VAL A 75 0.62 2.29 -3.24
N ASP A 76 0.07 3.25 -2.50
CA ASP A 76 -1.15 3.04 -1.74
C ASP A 76 -2.38 3.38 -2.59
N ASP A 77 -3.54 2.83 -2.22
CA ASP A 77 -4.80 3.06 -2.92
C ASP A 77 -4.71 2.88 -4.46
N ALA A 78 -3.99 1.84 -4.89
CA ALA A 78 -3.67 1.65 -6.31
C ALA A 78 -4.91 1.43 -7.21
N HIS A 79 -6.06 1.16 -6.61
CA HIS A 79 -7.37 1.08 -7.27
C HIS A 79 -7.90 2.44 -7.76
N TRP A 80 -7.31 3.55 -7.30
CA TRP A 80 -7.58 4.91 -7.76
C TRP A 80 -6.54 5.44 -8.74
N LEU A 81 -5.52 4.67 -9.11
CA LEU A 81 -4.62 5.08 -10.19
C LEU A 81 -5.35 5.10 -11.53
N ASP A 82 -4.92 6.01 -12.40
CA ASP A 82 -5.36 6.00 -13.78
C ASP A 82 -4.88 4.71 -14.50
N GLU A 83 -5.79 4.11 -15.27
CA GLU A 83 -5.52 2.85 -15.98
C GLU A 83 -4.28 2.92 -16.89
N PRO A 84 -4.05 3.98 -17.69
CA PRO A 84 -2.86 4.08 -18.54
C PRO A 84 -1.54 4.05 -17.75
N SER A 85 -1.44 4.75 -16.62
CA SER A 85 -0.28 4.65 -15.73
C SER A 85 -0.10 3.25 -15.19
N LEU A 86 -1.18 2.61 -14.74
CA LEU A 86 -1.11 1.28 -14.16
C LEU A 86 -0.61 0.24 -15.17
N GLU A 87 -1.06 0.30 -16.43
CA GLU A 87 -0.56 -0.56 -17.51
C GLU A 87 0.96 -0.40 -17.73
N VAL A 88 1.46 0.83 -17.62
CA VAL A 88 2.90 1.12 -17.72
C VAL A 88 3.65 0.51 -16.53
N LEU A 89 3.13 0.68 -15.31
CA LEU A 89 3.76 0.13 -14.10
C LEU A 89 3.77 -1.40 -14.10
N VAL A 90 2.66 -2.05 -14.49
CA VAL A 90 2.60 -3.52 -14.64
C VAL A 90 3.60 -4.02 -15.69
N PHE A 91 3.76 -3.29 -16.80
CA PHE A 91 4.78 -3.61 -17.80
C PHE A 91 6.20 -3.59 -17.20
N VAL A 92 6.50 -2.58 -16.38
CA VAL A 92 7.79 -2.42 -15.70
C VAL A 92 8.02 -3.57 -14.71
N VAL A 93 7.07 -3.83 -13.81
CA VAL A 93 7.14 -4.90 -12.79
C VAL A 93 7.54 -6.24 -13.39
N ARG A 94 6.93 -6.59 -14.53
CA ARG A 94 7.19 -7.86 -15.21
C ARG A 94 8.61 -7.98 -15.77
N ARG A 95 9.32 -6.87 -15.95
CA ARG A 95 10.65 -6.79 -16.60
C ARG A 95 11.81 -6.45 -15.66
N VAL A 96 11.52 -6.06 -14.42
CA VAL A 96 12.54 -5.66 -13.43
C VAL A 96 12.97 -6.79 -12.48
N ARG A 97 12.63 -8.05 -12.77
CA ARG A 97 12.93 -9.20 -11.88
C ARG A 97 14.41 -9.37 -11.50
N SER A 98 15.32 -8.93 -12.36
CA SER A 98 16.77 -8.98 -12.13
C SER A 98 17.39 -7.62 -11.81
N ASP A 99 16.57 -6.56 -11.77
CA ASP A 99 17.00 -5.20 -11.46
C ASP A 99 16.88 -4.92 -9.95
N ARG A 100 17.55 -3.90 -9.45
CA ARG A 100 17.42 -3.43 -8.05
C ARG A 100 16.18 -2.55 -7.86
N ILE A 101 15.06 -2.95 -8.46
CA ILE A 101 13.81 -2.18 -8.49
C ILE A 101 12.68 -3.06 -7.95
N GLY A 102 11.98 -2.57 -6.94
CA GLY A 102 10.74 -3.16 -6.41
C GLY A 102 9.57 -2.21 -6.60
N LEU A 103 8.38 -2.76 -6.87
CA LEU A 103 7.12 -2.01 -6.83
C LEU A 103 6.14 -2.80 -5.96
N LEU A 104 5.53 -2.12 -5.00
CA LEU A 104 4.52 -2.65 -4.10
C LEU A 104 3.23 -1.85 -4.32
N PHE A 105 2.12 -2.56 -4.51
CA PHE A 105 0.80 -1.95 -4.69
C PHE A 105 -0.10 -2.45 -3.58
N ALA A 106 -0.71 -1.53 -2.85
CA ALA A 106 -1.82 -1.79 -1.94
C ALA A 106 -3.11 -1.31 -2.61
N TYR A 107 -4.16 -2.12 -2.54
CA TYR A 107 -5.45 -1.80 -3.13
C TYR A 107 -6.59 -2.48 -2.38
N CYS A 108 -7.78 -1.88 -2.46
CA CYS A 108 -9.01 -2.49 -1.96
C CYS A 108 -9.72 -3.24 -3.10
N ASP A 109 -10.26 -4.42 -2.80
CA ASP A 109 -10.91 -5.31 -3.77
C ASP A 109 -12.40 -4.97 -3.99
N GLU A 110 -12.92 -3.89 -3.38
CA GLU A 110 -14.31 -3.43 -3.51
C GLU A 110 -14.60 -2.69 -4.84
N GLY A 111 -13.71 -2.79 -5.82
CA GLY A 111 -13.81 -2.10 -7.11
C GLY A 111 -12.72 -2.58 -8.09
N ARG A 112 -12.60 -1.89 -9.25
CA ARG A 112 -11.79 -2.25 -10.44
C ARG A 112 -10.34 -2.76 -10.19
N GLY A 113 -9.76 -2.54 -9.00
CA GLY A 113 -8.37 -2.82 -8.64
C GLY A 113 -7.89 -4.26 -8.83
N GLY A 114 -8.74 -5.27 -8.65
CA GLY A 114 -8.33 -6.69 -8.79
C GLY A 114 -7.96 -7.12 -10.22
N LYS A 115 -8.58 -6.53 -11.25
CA LYS A 115 -8.26 -6.85 -12.66
C LYS A 115 -7.05 -6.07 -13.18
N ALA A 116 -6.86 -4.86 -12.67
CA ALA A 116 -5.96 -3.87 -13.25
C ALA A 116 -4.46 -4.19 -12.99
N ILE A 117 -4.15 -5.00 -11.97
CA ILE A 117 -2.78 -5.45 -11.62
C ILE A 117 -2.54 -6.93 -11.97
N SER A 118 -3.19 -7.43 -13.02
CA SER A 118 -3.04 -8.83 -13.44
C SER A 118 -1.57 -9.20 -13.71
N GLY A 119 -1.18 -10.43 -13.41
CA GLY A 119 0.17 -10.95 -13.68
C GLY A 119 1.29 -10.43 -12.76
N VAL A 120 0.94 -9.75 -11.68
CA VAL A 120 1.83 -9.46 -10.54
C VAL A 120 1.45 -10.38 -9.38
N PRO A 121 2.42 -10.94 -8.62
CA PRO A 121 2.10 -11.71 -7.41
C PRO A 121 1.31 -10.85 -6.43
N ALA A 122 0.13 -11.33 -6.04
CA ALA A 122 -0.75 -10.64 -5.11
C ALA A 122 -0.83 -11.42 -3.78
N HIS A 123 -0.94 -10.67 -2.69
CA HIS A 123 -1.18 -11.23 -1.37
C HIS A 123 -2.41 -10.56 -0.77
N ARG A 124 -3.45 -11.34 -0.48
CA ARG A 124 -4.67 -10.83 0.16
C ARG A 124 -4.45 -10.77 1.66
N LEU A 125 -4.63 -9.59 2.24
CA LEU A 125 -4.66 -9.41 3.69
C LEU A 125 -6.08 -9.63 4.20
N GLY A 126 -6.25 -10.65 5.03
CA GLY A 126 -7.49 -10.89 5.76
C GLY A 126 -7.56 -10.08 7.07
N PRO A 127 -8.71 -10.08 7.74
CA PRO A 127 -8.79 -9.59 9.12
C PRO A 127 -7.83 -10.41 10.00
N LEU A 128 -7.27 -9.76 11.03
CA LEU A 128 -6.50 -10.43 12.05
C LEU A 128 -7.37 -11.44 12.79
N ASP A 129 -6.80 -12.59 13.11
CA ASP A 129 -7.40 -13.50 14.07
C ASP A 129 -7.37 -12.90 15.49
N GLU A 130 -8.00 -13.61 16.43
CA GLU A 130 -8.11 -13.15 17.82
C GLU A 130 -6.74 -13.01 18.49
N GLN A 131 -5.81 -13.93 18.22
CA GLN A 131 -4.48 -13.91 18.84
C GLN A 131 -3.67 -12.71 18.34
N ALA A 132 -3.59 -12.52 17.03
CA ALA A 132 -2.91 -11.39 16.42
C ALA A 132 -3.55 -10.04 16.82
N SER A 133 -4.88 -10.01 16.96
CA SER A 133 -5.58 -8.81 17.45
C SER A 133 -5.19 -8.47 18.89
N ARG A 134 -5.04 -9.47 19.76
CA ARG A 134 -4.54 -9.28 21.13
C ARG A 134 -3.09 -8.81 21.13
N GLU A 135 -2.23 -9.33 20.26
CA GLU A 135 -0.83 -8.90 20.13
C GLU A 135 -0.74 -7.41 19.74
N VAL A 136 -1.56 -6.93 18.80
CA VAL A 136 -1.64 -5.50 18.46
C VAL A 136 -2.02 -4.67 19.68
N LEU A 137 -3.01 -5.12 20.46
CA LEU A 137 -3.50 -4.41 21.64
C LEU A 137 -2.52 -4.40 22.82
N GLN A 138 -1.54 -5.31 22.89
CA GLN A 138 -0.53 -5.31 23.96
C GLN A 138 0.22 -3.98 24.05
N THR A 139 0.39 -3.30 22.91
CA THR A 139 1.06 -2.00 22.84
C THR A 139 0.26 -0.84 23.44
N THR A 140 -1.04 -1.04 23.70
CA THR A 140 -1.96 0.00 24.19
C THR A 140 -2.08 0.02 25.71
N GLY A 141 -1.62 -1.03 26.41
CA GLY A 141 -1.78 -1.18 27.86
C GLY A 141 -3.20 -1.53 28.30
N ALA A 142 -4.09 -1.92 27.37
CA ALA A 142 -5.45 -2.35 27.68
C ALA A 142 -5.46 -3.63 28.54
N ALA A 143 -6.29 -3.62 29.58
CA ALA A 143 -6.53 -4.79 30.41
C ALA A 143 -7.19 -5.92 29.60
N VAL A 144 -6.98 -7.17 30.01
CA VAL A 144 -7.46 -8.36 29.29
C VAL A 144 -8.97 -8.33 29.03
N SER A 145 -9.75 -7.86 30.01
CA SER A 145 -11.21 -7.71 29.89
C SER A 145 -11.60 -6.69 28.81
N VAL A 146 -10.84 -5.61 28.69
CA VAL A 146 -11.05 -4.54 27.70
C VAL A 146 -10.63 -5.02 26.31
N CYS A 147 -9.51 -5.76 26.20
CA CYS A 147 -9.06 -6.35 24.95
C CYS A 147 -10.13 -7.21 24.29
N ALA A 148 -10.84 -8.05 25.05
CA ALA A 148 -11.92 -8.88 24.50
C ALA A 148 -13.02 -8.02 23.82
N VAL A 149 -13.41 -6.91 24.46
CA VAL A 149 -14.41 -5.98 23.92
C VAL A 149 -13.92 -5.27 22.66
N LEU A 150 -12.65 -4.87 22.64
CA LEU A 150 -12.02 -4.20 21.49
C LEU A 150 -11.89 -5.15 20.29
N VAL A 151 -11.48 -6.40 20.53
CA VAL A 151 -11.36 -7.43 19.48
C VAL A 151 -12.73 -7.74 18.86
N GLU A 152 -13.76 -7.92 19.69
CA GLU A 152 -15.14 -8.13 19.24
C GLU A 152 -15.63 -6.97 18.36
N SER A 153 -15.29 -5.72 18.73
CA SER A 153 -15.75 -4.52 18.04
C SER A 153 -14.97 -4.23 16.74
N ALA A 154 -13.66 -4.49 16.73
CA ALA A 154 -12.77 -4.18 15.61
C ALA A 154 -12.87 -5.20 14.46
N LYS A 155 -13.44 -6.38 14.71
CA LYS A 155 -13.60 -7.47 13.72
C LYS A 155 -12.28 -7.80 12.98
N GLY A 156 -11.18 -7.81 13.73
CA GLY A 156 -9.84 -8.10 13.21
C GLY A 156 -9.20 -6.97 12.38
N ASN A 157 -9.79 -5.78 12.31
CA ASN A 157 -9.14 -4.64 11.67
C ASN A 157 -8.07 -4.03 12.60
N PRO A 158 -6.77 -4.08 12.25
CA PRO A 158 -5.69 -3.60 13.12
C PRO A 158 -5.83 -2.11 13.46
N ARG A 159 -6.25 -1.30 12.48
CA ARG A 159 -6.41 0.14 12.68
C ARG A 159 -7.56 0.43 13.63
N ALA A 160 -8.68 -0.28 13.46
CA ALA A 160 -9.82 -0.15 14.35
C ALA A 160 -9.49 -0.52 15.79
N LEU A 161 -8.67 -1.56 16.02
CA LEU A 161 -8.21 -1.93 17.37
C LEU A 161 -7.51 -0.75 18.07
N ILE A 162 -6.57 -0.11 17.38
CA ILE A 162 -5.80 1.02 17.91
C ILE A 162 -6.67 2.26 18.09
N ASP A 163 -7.51 2.58 17.11
CA ASP A 163 -8.38 3.76 17.19
C ASP A 163 -9.44 3.61 18.31
N LEU A 164 -9.98 2.41 18.50
CA LEU A 164 -10.89 2.14 19.62
C LEU A 164 -10.15 2.24 20.96
N ALA A 165 -8.97 1.64 21.10
CA ALA A 165 -8.18 1.73 22.33
C ALA A 165 -7.79 3.17 22.67
N THR A 166 -7.35 3.95 21.69
CA THR A 166 -6.97 5.36 21.89
C THR A 166 -8.16 6.28 22.19
N SER A 167 -9.39 5.85 21.88
CA SER A 167 -10.61 6.59 22.22
C SER A 167 -11.06 6.43 23.68
N LEU A 168 -10.51 5.45 24.41
CA LEU A 168 -10.86 5.15 25.79
C LEU A 168 -10.12 6.04 26.80
N THR A 169 -10.73 6.28 27.96
CA THR A 169 -10.06 6.92 29.08
C THR A 169 -9.06 5.97 29.75
N PRO A 170 -8.07 6.48 30.53
CA PRO A 170 -7.14 5.62 31.26
C PRO A 170 -7.83 4.62 32.20
N ASP A 171 -8.90 5.02 32.88
CA ASP A 171 -9.68 4.15 33.77
C ASP A 171 -10.40 3.05 32.97
N GLN A 172 -10.91 3.37 31.78
CA GLN A 172 -11.52 2.39 30.89
C GLN A 172 -10.50 1.43 30.29
N ILE A 173 -9.30 1.90 29.94
CA ILE A 173 -8.19 1.07 29.43
C ILE A 173 -7.71 0.07 30.47
N ARG A 174 -7.62 0.49 31.74
CA ARG A 174 -7.29 -0.40 32.87
C ARG A 174 -8.41 -1.36 33.25
N GLY A 175 -9.63 -1.11 32.79
CA GLY A 175 -10.82 -1.88 33.18
C GLY A 175 -11.40 -1.47 34.53
N ASP A 176 -10.96 -0.35 35.11
CA ASP A 176 -11.51 0.25 36.33
C ASP A 176 -12.93 0.81 36.07
N GLN A 177 -13.20 1.17 34.82
CA GLN A 177 -14.52 1.53 34.31
C GLN A 177 -14.88 0.69 33.08
N PRO A 178 -16.18 0.41 32.85
CA PRO A 178 -16.61 -0.32 31.66
C PRO A 178 -16.34 0.50 30.39
N ALA A 179 -15.85 -0.18 29.35
CA ALA A 179 -15.74 0.42 28.02
C ALA A 179 -17.14 0.79 27.48
N PRO A 180 -17.29 1.93 26.79
CA PRO A 180 -18.58 2.37 26.25
C PRO A 180 -19.08 1.38 25.19
N ARG A 181 -20.36 1.00 25.30
CA ARG A 181 -21.07 0.19 24.31
C ARG A 181 -22.39 0.89 23.94
N PRO A 182 -22.61 1.28 22.67
CA PRO A 182 -21.70 1.18 21.52
C PRO A 182 -20.54 2.19 21.60
N PHE A 183 -19.42 1.89 20.93
CA PHE A 183 -18.33 2.86 20.76
C PHE A 183 -18.78 4.04 19.88
N PRO A 184 -18.34 5.28 20.20
CA PRO A 184 -18.64 6.42 19.35
C PRO A 184 -18.04 6.22 17.95
N ARG A 185 -18.83 6.57 16.92
CA ARG A 185 -18.58 6.37 15.47
C ARG A 185 -17.31 7.00 14.87
N ARG A 186 -16.36 7.49 15.67
CA ARG A 186 -15.19 8.24 15.19
C ARG A 186 -14.05 7.38 14.61
N VAL A 187 -14.21 6.06 14.55
CA VAL A 187 -13.21 5.18 13.94
C VAL A 187 -13.43 5.13 12.43
N ALA A 188 -12.97 6.16 11.72
CA ALA A 188 -12.90 6.15 10.27
C ALA A 188 -11.76 5.20 9.86
N CYS A 189 -12.10 3.95 9.52
CA CYS A 189 -11.18 2.99 8.92
C CYS A 189 -10.82 3.43 7.50
N ALA A 190 -9.94 4.42 7.37
CA ALA A 190 -9.15 4.61 6.15
C ALA A 190 -7.75 4.08 6.46
N ALA A 191 -7.46 2.87 5.99
CA ALA A 191 -6.15 2.26 6.14
C ALA A 191 -5.16 2.99 5.21
N ARG A 192 -4.54 4.07 5.69
CA ARG A 192 -3.36 4.66 5.07
C ARG A 192 -2.12 3.93 5.56
N ILE A 193 -1.31 3.41 4.64
CA ILE A 193 0.02 2.88 4.96
C ILE A 193 0.89 4.06 5.44
N ARG A 194 1.07 4.17 6.76
CA ARG A 194 1.99 5.15 7.35
C ARG A 194 3.42 4.72 7.02
N THR A 195 4.16 5.62 6.39
CA THR A 195 5.40 5.35 5.66
C THR A 195 6.67 5.28 6.54
N ASP A 196 6.58 4.71 7.74
CA ASP A 196 7.74 4.63 8.65
C ASP A 196 8.48 3.29 8.51
N TRP A 197 9.22 3.14 7.39
CA TRP A 197 9.90 1.89 7.00
C TRP A 197 11.40 1.86 7.35
N ALA A 198 11.89 2.79 8.16
CA ALA A 198 13.32 2.98 8.43
C ALA A 198 14.05 1.76 9.05
N GLY A 199 13.33 0.72 9.49
CA GLY A 199 13.90 -0.49 10.10
C GLY A 199 13.82 -1.79 9.29
N TYR A 200 13.19 -1.83 8.11
CA TYR A 200 12.96 -3.11 7.42
C TYR A 200 14.22 -3.63 6.70
N ARG A 201 14.86 -4.65 7.28
CA ARG A 201 15.92 -5.45 6.65
C ARG A 201 15.29 -6.71 6.04
N PRO A 202 15.27 -6.90 4.71
CA PRO A 202 14.69 -8.10 4.13
C PRO A 202 15.54 -9.32 4.51
N ARG A 203 14.98 -10.25 5.30
CA ARG A 203 15.57 -11.58 5.47
C ARG A 203 15.30 -12.41 4.22
N ARG A 204 16.36 -13.03 3.69
CA ARG A 204 16.28 -13.99 2.58
C ARG A 204 15.60 -15.27 3.08
N GLY A 205 14.60 -15.74 2.33
CA GLY A 205 14.16 -17.13 2.34
C GLY A 205 12.88 -17.41 3.15
N GLY A 206 11.87 -17.92 2.43
CA GLY A 206 10.75 -18.70 2.99
C GLY A 206 9.56 -17.87 3.44
N TRP A 207 8.55 -17.72 2.58
CA TRP A 207 7.20 -17.35 3.00
C TRP A 207 6.34 -18.60 2.93
N CYS A 208 5.93 -19.09 4.10
CA CYS A 208 5.13 -20.28 4.28
C CYS A 208 3.71 -20.08 3.76
N CYS A 209 3.21 -21.13 3.12
CA CYS A 209 1.89 -21.26 2.53
C CYS A 209 0.77 -21.30 3.56
N TRP A 210 -0.41 -20.82 3.16
CA TRP A 210 -1.67 -21.27 3.75
C TRP A 210 -2.69 -21.60 2.65
N GLN A 211 -3.40 -22.71 2.85
CA GLN A 211 -4.49 -23.22 2.01
C GLN A 211 -5.79 -23.20 2.83
N PRO A 212 -6.95 -22.90 2.23
CA PRO A 212 -8.23 -22.94 2.92
C PRO A 212 -8.73 -24.38 3.15
N PRO A 213 -9.48 -24.66 4.23
CA PRO A 213 -10.27 -25.88 4.32
C PRO A 213 -11.50 -25.78 3.40
N THR A 214 -11.62 -26.75 2.49
CA THR A 214 -12.84 -26.93 1.68
C THR A 214 -13.97 -27.47 2.57
N THR A 215 -15.02 -26.69 2.78
CA THR A 215 -16.29 -27.20 3.29
C THR A 215 -16.94 -28.05 2.21
N ARG A 216 -16.90 -29.38 2.35
CA ARG A 216 -17.82 -30.28 1.63
C ARG A 216 -19.19 -30.14 2.27
N GLN A 217 -20.15 -29.62 1.50
CA GLN A 217 -21.56 -29.75 1.81
C GLN A 217 -21.98 -31.21 1.57
N THR A 218 -22.61 -31.82 2.58
CA THR A 218 -23.57 -32.92 2.46
C THR A 218 -24.76 -32.55 3.30
#